data_AF-A0A7W0P5Y3-F1
#
_entry.id   AF-A0A7W0P5Y3-F1
#
_cell.length_a   1.000
_cell.length_b   1.000
_cell.length_c   1.000
_cell.angle_alpha   90.00
_cell.angle_beta   90.00
_cell.angle_gamma   90.00
#
_symmetry.space_group_name_H-M   'P 1'
#
loop_
_entity.id
_entity.type
_entity.pdbx_description
1 polymer ?
#
loop_
_entity_poly.entity_id
_entity_poly.type
_entity_poly.pdbx_seq_one_letter_code
_entity_poly.pdbx_strand_id
1 'polypeptide(L)'
;RESDIDILVIRPAEVDEDDIAWREQLMGLEAAASAWTGNDARLLEYGEHELAQLVETEAPIRAAAREGIELFGSRRALRPTRRRAIA
;
A
#
# COMPACT_ATOMS: atom_id res chain seq x y z
N ARG A 1 16.68 -11.35 15.10
CA ARG A 1 16.46 -10.96 13.69
C ARG A 1 15.05 -10.42 13.69
N GLU A 2 14.91 -9.11 13.81
CA GLU A 2 13.59 -8.46 13.82
C GLU A 2 13.08 -8.48 12.38
N SER A 3 11.87 -8.99 12.19
CA SER A 3 11.22 -9.04 10.89
C SER A 3 10.38 -7.78 10.78
N ASP A 4 10.82 -6.82 9.97
CA ASP A 4 10.07 -5.59 9.72
C ASP A 4 8.69 -5.92 9.10
N ILE A 5 7.70 -5.07 9.36
CA ILE A 5 6.35 -5.16 8.78
C ILE A 5 6.14 -4.00 7.83
N ASP A 6 6.01 -4.27 6.54
CA ASP A 6 5.65 -3.25 5.55
C ASP A 6 4.12 -3.20 5.37
N ILE A 7 3.54 -2.00 5.55
CA ILE A 7 2.11 -1.74 5.38
C ILE A 7 1.93 -0.85 4.15
N LEU A 8 1.35 -1.41 3.09
CA LEU A 8 0.98 -0.66 1.90
C LEU A 8 -0.40 -0.05 2.05
N VAL A 9 -0.50 1.27 1.92
CA VAL A 9 -1.76 2.01 1.89
C VAL A 9 -1.89 2.74 0.56
N ILE A 10 -3.04 2.57 -0.09
CA ILE A 10 -3.40 3.35 -1.27
C ILE A 10 -4.36 4.45 -0.79
N ARG A 11 -3.92 5.71 -0.86
CA ARG A 11 -4.72 6.88 -0.52
C ARG A 11 -5.82 7.07 -1.59
N PRO A 12 -7.10 7.20 -1.18
CA PRO A 12 -8.19 7.47 -2.12
C PRO A 12 -7.95 8.76 -2.92
N ALA A 13 -8.44 8.77 -4.15
CA ALA A 13 -8.35 9.90 -5.06
C ALA A 13 -8.83 11.24 -4.47
N GLU A 14 -9.82 11.21 -3.57
CA GLU A 14 -10.49 12.38 -3.02
C GLU A 14 -9.78 12.97 -1.78
N VAL A 15 -8.79 12.27 -1.24
CA VAL A 15 -8.04 12.71 -0.06
C VAL A 15 -6.77 13.42 -0.53
N ASP A 16 -6.54 14.64 -0.06
CA ASP A 16 -5.33 15.40 -0.36
C ASP A 16 -4.10 14.79 0.31
N GLU A 17 -2.90 14.96 -0.27
CA GLU A 17 -1.65 14.44 0.30
C GLU A 17 -1.25 15.16 1.58
N ASP A 18 -1.65 16.43 1.69
CA ASP A 18 -1.44 17.27 2.86
C ASP A 18 -2.62 17.25 3.83
N ASP A 19 -3.61 16.37 3.62
CA ASP A 19 -4.71 16.20 4.57
C ASP A 19 -4.18 15.75 5.94
N ILE A 20 -4.36 16.63 6.94
CA ILE A 20 -3.80 16.45 8.28
C ILE A 20 -4.40 15.21 8.95
N ALA A 21 -5.71 14.99 8.82
CA ALA A 21 -6.39 13.88 9.48
C ALA A 21 -5.93 12.55 8.89
N TRP A 22 -5.74 12.49 7.57
CA TRP A 22 -5.17 11.31 6.90
C TRP A 22 -3.75 11.01 7.39
N ARG A 23 -2.86 12.02 7.41
CA ARG A 23 -1.47 11.85 7.87
C ARG A 23 -1.41 11.39 9.33
N GLU A 24 -2.25 11.95 10.20
CA GLU A 24 -2.35 11.53 11.60
C GLU A 24 -2.82 10.08 11.74
N GLN A 25 -3.77 9.64 10.91
CA GLN A 25 -4.23 8.25 10.89
C GLN A 25 -3.12 7.29 10.45
N LEU A 26 -2.34 7.64 9.43
CA LEU A 26 -1.22 6.81 8.97
C LEU A 26 -0.13 6.68 10.04
N MET A 27 0.26 7.79 10.68
CA MET A 27 1.21 7.76 11.81
C MET A 27 0.67 6.93 12.98
N GLY A 28 -0.62 7.05 13.28
CA GLY A 28 -1.28 6.26 14.32
C GLY A 28 -1.29 4.76 14.01
N LEU A 29 -1.55 4.39 12.75
CA LEU A 29 -1.54 3.00 12.29
C LEU A 29 -0.14 2.39 12.39
N GLU A 30 0.89 3.11 11.93
CA GLU A 30 2.28 2.67 12.00
C GLU A 30 2.72 2.43 13.46
N ALA A 31 2.46 3.40 14.34
CA ALA A 31 2.78 3.28 15.76
C ALA A 31 2.02 2.13 16.44
N ALA A 32 0.74 1.95 16.12
CA ALA A 32 -0.08 0.88 16.66
C ALA A 32 0.40 -0.50 16.19
N ALA A 33 0.71 -0.67 14.90
CA ALA A 33 1.20 -1.93 14.35
C ALA A 33 2.55 -2.33 14.97
N SER A 34 3.45 -1.37 15.17
CA SER A 34 4.71 -1.60 15.87
C SER A 34 4.46 -2.05 17.32
N ALA A 35 3.60 -1.35 18.04
CA ALA A 35 3.27 -1.69 19.43
C ALA A 35 2.57 -3.06 19.58
N TRP A 36 1.71 -3.45 18.63
CA TRP A 36 0.98 -4.72 18.69
C TRP A 36 1.85 -5.94 18.40
N THR A 37 2.83 -5.79 17.52
CA THR A 37 3.60 -6.92 17.00
C THR A 37 4.99 -7.02 17.61
N GLY A 38 5.51 -5.92 18.18
CA GLY A 38 6.88 -5.81 18.65
C GLY A 38 7.91 -5.73 17.53
N ASN A 39 7.49 -5.57 16.27
CA ASN A 39 8.38 -5.35 15.13
C ASN A 39 8.32 -3.88 14.66
N ASP A 40 9.34 -3.42 13.94
CA ASP A 40 9.30 -2.13 13.25
C ASP A 40 8.29 -2.18 12.09
N ALA A 41 7.15 -1.49 12.23
CA ALA A 41 6.22 -1.30 11.14
C ALA A 41 6.60 -0.07 10.32
N ARG A 42 6.55 -0.19 8.99
CA ARG A 42 6.82 0.88 8.03
C ARG A 42 5.65 1.06 7.09
N LEU A 43 5.19 2.29 6.93
CA LEU A 43 4.09 2.60 6.03
C LEU A 43 4.58 3.08 4.67
N LEU A 44 4.03 2.48 3.60
CA LEU A 44 4.22 2.90 2.22
C LEU A 44 2.89 3.45 1.70
N GLU A 45 2.83 4.76 1.49
CA GLU A 45 1.67 5.44 0.94
C GLU A 45 1.85 5.72 -0.55
N TYR A 46 0.82 5.42 -1.35
CA TYR A 46 0.72 5.86 -2.75
C TYR A 46 -0.69 6.37 -3.05
N GLY A 47 -0.82 7.30 -3.99
CA GLY A 47 -2.13 7.78 -4.44
C GLY A 47 -2.82 6.80 -5.39
N GLU A 48 -4.14 6.70 -5.31
CA GLU A 48 -4.94 5.86 -6.22
C GLU A 48 -4.74 6.21 -7.70
N HIS A 49 -4.61 7.51 -8.01
CA HIS A 49 -4.36 7.99 -9.37
C HIS A 49 -3.03 7.50 -9.97
N GLU A 50 -2.05 7.21 -9.11
CA GLU A 50 -0.72 6.80 -9.51
C GLU A 50 -0.64 5.28 -9.73
N LEU A 51 -1.63 4.54 -9.20
CA LEU A 51 -1.57 3.09 -9.11
C LEU A 51 -1.35 2.42 -10.47
N ALA A 52 -1.97 2.91 -11.54
CA ALA A 52 -1.81 2.37 -12.89
C ALA A 52 -0.36 2.41 -13.41
N GLN A 53 0.42 3.42 -13.01
CA GLN A 53 1.84 3.50 -13.33
C GLN A 53 2.66 2.63 -12.36
N LEU A 54 2.35 2.70 -11.07
CA LEU A 54 3.13 2.05 -10.02
C LEU A 54 3.03 0.53 -10.05
N VAL A 55 1.92 -0.06 -10.52
CA VAL A 55 1.81 -1.53 -10.68
C VAL A 55 2.85 -2.09 -11.65
N GLU A 56 3.31 -1.28 -12.61
CA GLU A 56 4.34 -1.67 -13.56
C GLU A 56 5.75 -1.37 -13.04
N THR A 57 5.95 -0.27 -12.30
CA THR A 57 7.29 0.22 -11.91
C THR A 57 7.72 -0.22 -10.52
N GLU A 58 6.82 -0.21 -9.54
CA GLU A 58 7.18 -0.32 -8.12
C GLU A 58 7.27 -1.77 -7.64
N ALA A 59 8.46 -2.13 -7.13
CA ALA A 59 8.69 -3.45 -6.55
C ALA A 59 7.80 -3.74 -5.32
N PRO A 60 7.58 -2.80 -4.37
CA PRO A 60 6.69 -3.04 -3.24
C PRO A 60 5.24 -3.33 -3.65
N ILE A 61 4.71 -2.63 -4.65
CA ILE A 61 3.34 -2.87 -5.15
C ILE A 61 3.23 -4.26 -5.76
N ARG A 62 4.20 -4.67 -6.60
CA ARG A 62 4.19 -6.02 -7.18
C ARG A 62 4.32 -7.11 -6.12
N ALA A 63 5.13 -6.89 -5.08
CA ALA A 63 5.26 -7.82 -3.96
C ALA A 63 3.94 -7.95 -3.19
N ALA A 64 3.31 -6.83 -2.82
CA ALA A 64 2.01 -6.81 -2.16
C ALA A 64 0.91 -7.48 -3.00
N ALA A 65 0.89 -7.28 -4.32
CA ALA A 65 -0.06 -7.92 -5.22
C ALA A 65 0.05 -9.46 -5.25
N ARG A 66 1.27 -9.99 -5.06
CA ARG A 66 1.59 -11.42 -5.12
C ARG A 66 1.45 -12.11 -3.77
N GLU A 67 2.00 -11.51 -2.72
CA GLU A 67 2.25 -12.15 -1.42
C GLU A 67 1.59 -11.40 -0.25
N GLY A 68 1.16 -10.15 -0.45
CA GLY A 68 0.59 -9.34 0.62
C GLY A 68 -0.70 -9.91 1.19
N ILE A 69 -0.90 -9.70 2.49
CA ILE A 69 -2.15 -10.01 3.19
C ILE A 69 -3.08 -8.82 3.02
N GLU A 70 -4.26 -9.06 2.46
CA GLU A 70 -5.30 -8.04 2.27
C GLU A 70 -6.01 -7.78 3.59
N LEU A 71 -5.90 -6.54 4.10
CA LEU A 71 -6.59 -6.12 5.32
C LEU A 71 -7.89 -5.36 5.01
N PHE A 72 -7.89 -4.58 3.92
CA PHE A 72 -9.04 -3.78 3.48
C PHE A 72 -8.95 -3.51 1.96
N GLY A 73 -10.11 -3.34 1.31
CA GLY A 73 -10.19 -3.12 -0.14
C GLY A 73 -9.96 -4.40 -0.95
N SER A 74 -9.36 -4.27 -2.15
CA SER A 74 -8.96 -5.43 -2.95
C SER A 74 -7.59 -5.28 -3.58
N ARG A 75 -6.66 -6.19 -3.27
CA ARG A 75 -5.33 -6.27 -3.87
C ARG A 75 -5.35 -6.64 -5.36
N ARG A 76 -6.52 -6.96 -5.93
CA ARG A 76 -6.68 -7.14 -7.38
C ARG A 76 -6.37 -5.86 -8.15
N ALA A 77 -6.63 -4.69 -7.56
CA ALA A 77 -6.30 -3.40 -8.16
C ALA A 77 -4.78 -3.21 -8.34
N LEU A 78 -3.96 -3.89 -7.54
CA LEU A 78 -2.49 -3.85 -7.63
C LEU A 78 -1.92 -4.74 -8.75
N ARG A 79 -2.77 -5.43 -9.52
CA ARG A 79 -2.32 -6.34 -10.56
C ARG A 79 -2.33 -5.63 -11.92
N PRO A 80 -1.27 -5.81 -12.73
CA PRO A 80 -1.27 -5.36 -14.11
C PRO A 80 -2.53 -5.79 -14.85
N THR A 81 -3.17 -4.84 -15.54
CA THR A 81 -4.27 -5.16 -16.45
C THR A 81 -3.68 -5.93 -17.63
N ARG A 82 -3.93 -7.24 -17.71
CA ARG A 82 -3.48 -8.05 -18.86
C ARG A 82 -4.13 -7.51 -20.14
N ARG A 83 -3.40 -6.70 -20.90
CA ARG A 83 -3.78 -6.39 -22.29
C ARG A 83 -3.76 -7.71 -23.07
N ARG A 84 -4.93 -8.19 -23.48
CA ARG A 84 -5.03 -9.29 -24.45
C ARG A 84 -4.34 -8.82 -25.72
N ALA A 85 -3.23 -9.47 -26.09
CA ALA A 85 -2.68 -9.35 -27.43
C ALA A 85 -3.70 -9.95 -28.40
N ILE A 86 -4.21 -9.13 -29.32
CA ILE A 86 -4.96 -9.62 -30.48
C ILE A 86 -3.89 -10.03 -31.47
N ALA A 87 -3.78 -11.34 -31.71
CA ALA A 87 -2.91 -11.93 -32.72
C ALA A 87 -3.55 -11.82 -34.12
#